data_AF-A0A0R3D1M5-F1
#
_entry.id   AF-A0A0R3D1M5-F1
#
_cell.length_a   1.000
_cell.length_b   1.000
_cell.length_c   1.000
_cell.angle_alpha   90.00
_cell.angle_beta   90.00
_cell.angle_gamma   90.00
#
_symmetry.space_group_name_H-M   'P 1'
#
loop_
_entity.id
_entity.type
_entity.pdbx_description
1 polymer ?
#
loop_
_entity_poly.entity_id
_entity_poly.type
_entity_poly.pdbx_seq_one_letter_code
_entity_poly.pdbx_strand_id
1 'polypeptide(L)'
;MDWSASGAPLVATRAVHFAATAMMVGNIVFGGLIATPVLRSEPGRAAALWGQLTQLSWFGLAMAVISGAIWLMLQAASMSGLPLHEALTADVLSTVVTETQFGEVTALRAGLAVCLAICFVCDRAATARWLGLAASLAFAAMLAWTGHAGATFGIVGHLHLAADALHILAAAAWIGGLVPLILFLGATRHSSSPLLARDAVGRFSTMGIISVATLILTGVANTVVLVGSVRGLIATEYGQLLLVKLAVFALMLTFAAVNRLSLTPRLGKYGDAARASLVRNSTIEFVLGLVVFAIVGLLGTLHPAIHLAN
;
A
#
# COMPACT_ATOMS: atom_id res chain seq x y z
N MET A 1 -10.69 19.97 -20.31
CA MET A 1 -10.44 19.41 -18.98
C MET A 1 -10.50 20.55 -18.00
N ASP A 2 -11.66 20.73 -17.34
CA ASP A 2 -11.74 21.61 -16.19
C ASP A 2 -11.17 20.83 -15.01
N TRP A 3 -9.84 20.85 -14.91
CA TRP A 3 -9.10 20.40 -13.73
C TRP A 3 -9.41 21.37 -12.59
N SER A 4 -10.64 21.30 -12.08
CA SER A 4 -11.10 22.15 -10.99
C SER A 4 -10.06 22.14 -9.86
N ALA A 5 -10.02 23.24 -9.11
CA ALA A 5 -9.13 23.40 -7.96
C ALA A 5 -9.22 22.27 -6.91
N SER A 6 -10.21 21.37 -6.99
CA SER A 6 -10.40 20.21 -6.10
C SER A 6 -9.88 18.88 -6.65
N GLY A 7 -9.74 18.70 -7.98
CA GLY A 7 -9.41 17.41 -8.59
C GLY A 7 -7.96 16.96 -8.34
N ALA A 8 -6.99 17.82 -8.62
CA ALA A 8 -5.57 17.49 -8.43
C ALA A 8 -5.18 17.29 -6.95
N PRO A 9 -5.65 18.12 -5.99
CA PRO A 9 -5.41 17.88 -4.57
C PRO A 9 -5.96 16.53 -4.10
N LEU A 10 -7.18 16.16 -4.52
CA LEU A 10 -7.79 14.89 -4.14
C LEU A 10 -6.97 13.68 -4.61
N VAL A 11 -6.52 13.70 -5.88
CA VAL A 11 -5.66 12.66 -6.44
C VAL A 11 -4.35 12.53 -5.67
N ALA A 12 -3.69 13.67 -5.38
CA ALA A 12 -2.44 13.69 -4.62
C ALA A 12 -2.63 13.17 -3.19
N THR A 13 -3.68 13.61 -2.49
CA THR A 13 -4.00 13.14 -1.14
C THR A 13 -4.25 11.64 -1.10
N ARG A 14 -5.02 11.10 -2.06
CA ARG A 14 -5.26 9.65 -2.19
C ARG A 14 -3.96 8.88 -2.41
N ALA A 15 -3.11 9.35 -3.32
CA ALA A 15 -1.81 8.73 -3.60
C ALA A 15 -0.92 8.67 -2.36
N VAL A 16 -0.81 9.77 -1.62
CA VAL A 16 -0.08 9.84 -0.35
C VAL A 16 -0.70 8.90 0.68
N HIS A 17 -2.03 8.86 0.80
CA HIS A 17 -2.72 8.01 1.75
C HIS A 17 -2.47 6.52 1.50
N PHE A 18 -2.53 6.10 0.22
CA PHE A 18 -2.24 4.72 -0.18
C PHE A 18 -0.78 4.36 0.09
N ALA A 19 0.16 5.22 -0.28
CA ALA A 19 1.59 5.00 -0.04
C ALA A 19 1.91 4.91 1.47
N ALA A 20 1.38 5.83 2.28
CA ALA A 20 1.58 5.84 3.73
C ALA A 20 1.00 4.59 4.39
N THR A 21 -0.22 4.20 4.01
CA THR A 21 -0.88 2.97 4.48
C THR A 21 -0.06 1.73 4.10
N ALA A 22 0.32 1.63 2.83
CA ALA A 22 1.11 0.50 2.32
C ALA A 22 2.45 0.38 3.04
N MET A 23 3.18 1.48 3.18
CA MET A 23 4.48 1.52 3.85
C MET A 23 4.37 1.13 5.33
N MET A 24 3.37 1.63 6.06
CA MET A 24 3.16 1.25 7.47
C MET A 24 2.89 -0.26 7.60
N VAL A 25 1.96 -0.79 6.80
CA VAL A 25 1.60 -2.22 6.85
C VAL A 25 2.74 -3.11 6.41
N GLY A 26 3.39 -2.78 5.29
CA GLY A 26 4.56 -3.51 4.79
C GLY A 26 5.72 -3.50 5.77
N ASN A 27 5.92 -2.41 6.53
CA ASN A 27 6.91 -2.33 7.60
C ASN A 27 6.61 -3.29 8.76
N ILE A 28 5.36 -3.35 9.23
CA ILE A 28 4.95 -4.25 10.31
C ILE A 28 5.05 -5.71 9.87
N VAL A 29 4.58 -6.02 8.65
CA VAL A 29 4.68 -7.36 8.06
C VAL A 29 6.13 -7.79 7.90
N PHE A 30 7.00 -6.91 7.38
CA PHE A 30 8.44 -7.15 7.25
C PHE A 30 9.08 -7.40 8.62
N GLY A 31 8.80 -6.55 9.61
CA GLY A 31 9.30 -6.70 10.97
C GLY A 31 8.94 -8.07 11.57
N GLY A 32 7.67 -8.45 11.49
CA GLY A 32 7.17 -9.71 12.05
C GLY A 32 7.69 -10.96 11.33
N LEU A 33 7.56 -11.00 9.99
CA LEU A 33 7.79 -12.22 9.20
C LEU A 33 9.24 -12.38 8.72
N ILE A 34 10.01 -11.29 8.65
CA ILE A 34 11.35 -11.28 8.03
C ILE A 34 12.40 -10.85 9.05
N ALA A 35 12.32 -9.62 9.58
CA ALA A 35 13.38 -9.09 10.45
C ALA A 35 13.51 -9.89 11.76
N THR A 36 12.37 -10.22 12.40
CA THR A 36 12.34 -10.98 13.67
C THR A 36 13.05 -12.34 13.57
N PRO A 37 12.72 -13.25 12.63
CA PRO A 37 13.39 -14.54 12.55
C PRO A 37 14.87 -14.42 12.15
N VAL A 38 15.23 -13.47 11.27
CA VAL A 38 16.61 -13.33 10.77
C VAL A 38 17.56 -12.78 11.83
N LEU A 39 17.09 -11.86 12.68
CA LEU A 39 17.95 -11.15 13.64
C LEU A 39 17.96 -11.76 15.05
N ARG A 40 17.36 -12.95 15.25
CA ARG A 40 17.31 -13.59 16.58
C ARG A 40 18.69 -13.79 17.21
N SER A 41 19.71 -14.05 16.40
CA SER A 41 21.09 -14.29 16.86
C SER A 41 21.95 -13.03 16.94
N GLU A 42 21.42 -11.84 16.61
CA GLU A 42 22.19 -10.59 16.43
C GLU A 42 21.55 -9.39 17.15
N PRO A 43 21.43 -9.42 18.49
CA PRO A 43 20.61 -8.47 19.26
C PRO A 43 21.07 -7.01 19.15
N GLY A 44 22.38 -6.76 19.02
CA GLY A 44 22.92 -5.39 18.88
C GLY A 44 22.50 -4.72 17.57
N ARG A 45 22.51 -5.47 16.45
CA ARG A 45 22.03 -4.98 15.14
C ARG A 45 20.51 -4.90 15.09
N ALA A 46 19.83 -5.81 15.79
CA ALA A 46 18.39 -5.79 15.92
C ALA A 46 17.91 -4.47 16.54
N ALA A 47 18.52 -4.00 17.63
CA ALA A 47 18.08 -2.77 18.30
C ALA A 47 18.11 -1.53 17.38
N ALA A 48 19.19 -1.34 16.61
CA ALA A 48 19.31 -0.21 15.68
C ALA A 48 18.25 -0.28 14.55
N LEU A 49 18.05 -1.46 13.97
CA LEU A 49 17.03 -1.66 12.94
C LEU A 49 15.62 -1.43 13.52
N TRP A 50 15.31 -1.99 14.69
CA TRP A 50 14.00 -1.81 15.33
C TRP A 50 13.69 -0.34 15.58
N GLY A 51 14.65 0.47 16.00
CA GLY A 51 14.48 1.92 16.12
C GLY A 51 14.05 2.57 14.80
N GLN A 52 14.69 2.20 13.69
CA GLN A 52 14.34 2.70 12.34
C GLN A 52 12.96 2.21 11.89
N LEU A 53 12.63 0.94 12.11
CA LEU A 53 11.32 0.38 11.75
C LEU A 53 10.20 1.02 12.58
N THR A 54 10.41 1.26 13.87
CA THR A 54 9.42 1.94 14.72
C THR A 54 9.21 3.39 14.28
N GLN A 55 10.29 4.12 13.96
CA GLN A 55 10.17 5.48 13.39
C GLN A 55 9.40 5.47 12.07
N LEU A 56 9.67 4.48 11.20
CA LEU A 56 8.96 4.33 9.92
C LEU A 56 7.47 4.02 10.13
N SER A 57 7.12 3.17 11.11
CA SER A 57 5.73 2.90 11.49
C SER A 57 5.01 4.16 11.96
N TRP A 58 5.61 4.95 12.85
CA TRP A 58 5.03 6.21 13.32
C TRP A 58 4.87 7.24 12.22
N PHE A 59 5.89 7.39 11.36
CA PHE A 59 5.81 8.28 10.21
C PHE A 59 4.70 7.86 9.25
N GLY A 60 4.62 6.56 8.91
CA GLY A 60 3.56 6.02 8.06
C GLY A 60 2.17 6.22 8.65
N LEU A 61 2.00 5.98 9.95
CA LEU A 61 0.73 6.19 10.66
C LEU A 61 0.33 7.67 10.67
N ALA A 62 1.25 8.57 11.02
CA ALA A 62 1.00 10.02 11.03
C ALA A 62 0.61 10.52 9.64
N MET A 63 1.35 10.12 8.61
CA MET A 63 1.04 10.47 7.22
C MET A 63 -0.31 9.91 6.78
N ALA A 64 -0.67 8.68 7.16
CA ALA A 64 -1.96 8.08 6.85
C ALA A 64 -3.12 8.81 7.55
N VAL A 65 -2.96 9.21 8.81
CA VAL A 65 -3.96 9.98 9.56
C VAL A 65 -4.14 11.37 8.96
N ILE A 66 -3.05 12.10 8.71
CA ILE A 66 -3.08 13.46 8.15
C ILE A 66 -3.71 13.44 6.74
N SER A 67 -3.23 12.55 5.86
CA SER A 67 -3.81 12.42 4.52
C SER A 67 -5.25 11.93 4.54
N GLY A 68 -5.63 11.07 5.49
CA GLY A 68 -7.01 10.61 5.66
C GLY A 68 -7.96 11.74 6.06
N ALA A 69 -7.53 12.61 6.99
CA ALA A 69 -8.30 13.79 7.37
C ALA A 69 -8.46 14.77 6.21
N ILE A 70 -7.38 15.05 5.46
CA ILE A 70 -7.44 15.89 4.27
C ILE A 70 -8.34 15.26 3.21
N TRP A 71 -8.29 13.94 3.03
CA TRP A 71 -9.15 13.25 2.06
C TRP A 71 -10.62 13.38 2.47
N LEU A 72 -10.97 13.20 3.75
CA LEU A 72 -12.33 13.43 4.23
C LEU A 72 -12.84 14.84 3.91
N MET A 73 -12.02 15.85 4.16
CA MET A 73 -12.34 17.25 3.86
C MET A 73 -12.57 17.49 2.36
N LEU A 74 -11.67 16.99 1.51
CA LEU A 74 -11.79 17.12 0.05
C LEU A 74 -12.97 16.33 -0.50
N GLN A 75 -13.25 15.16 0.08
CA GLN A 75 -14.38 14.31 -0.31
C GLN A 75 -15.71 14.96 0.08
N ALA A 76 -15.81 15.57 1.26
CA ALA A 76 -16.99 16.32 1.69
C ALA A 76 -17.30 17.50 0.76
N ALA A 77 -16.26 18.26 0.36
CA ALA A 77 -16.41 19.31 -0.65
C ALA A 77 -16.85 18.76 -2.01
N SER A 78 -16.26 17.65 -2.45
CA SER A 78 -16.64 17.00 -3.71
C SER A 78 -18.09 16.48 -3.70
N MET A 79 -18.60 15.99 -2.58
CA MET A 79 -19.95 15.43 -2.47
C MET A 79 -21.02 16.52 -2.31
N SER A 80 -20.71 17.60 -1.58
CA SER A 80 -21.62 18.74 -1.41
C SER A 80 -21.67 19.66 -2.64
N GLY A 81 -20.67 19.59 -3.52
CA GLY A 81 -20.53 20.50 -4.66
C GLY A 81 -20.16 21.92 -4.25
N LEU A 82 -19.84 22.15 -2.97
CA LEU A 82 -19.49 23.46 -2.41
C LEU A 82 -17.98 23.73 -2.48
N PRO A 83 -17.56 25.01 -2.50
CA PRO A 83 -16.18 25.38 -2.26
C PRO A 83 -15.68 24.85 -0.91
N LEU A 84 -14.37 24.57 -0.79
CA LEU A 84 -13.81 23.95 0.42
C LEU A 84 -14.13 24.72 1.71
N HIS A 85 -14.10 26.05 1.69
CA HIS A 85 -14.38 26.86 2.88
C HIS A 85 -15.84 26.79 3.36
N GLU A 86 -16.79 26.48 2.47
CA GLU A 86 -18.22 26.29 2.77
C GLU A 86 -18.54 24.82 3.11
N ALA A 87 -17.81 23.88 2.52
CA ALA A 87 -17.97 22.45 2.77
C ALA A 87 -17.42 21.97 4.13
N LEU A 88 -16.62 22.79 4.81
CA LEU A 88 -15.97 22.45 6.09
C LEU A 88 -16.80 22.85 7.32
N THR A 89 -18.11 23.02 7.16
CA THR A 89 -19.01 23.23 8.29
C THR A 89 -19.22 21.94 9.08
N ALA A 90 -19.51 22.07 10.38
CA ALA A 90 -19.75 20.93 11.26
C ALA A 90 -20.92 20.06 10.75
N ASP A 91 -21.96 20.69 10.20
CA ASP A 91 -23.13 19.98 9.67
C ASP A 91 -22.76 19.13 8.45
N VAL A 92 -22.07 19.69 7.46
CA VAL A 92 -21.66 18.94 6.25
C VAL A 92 -20.71 17.80 6.61
N LEU A 93 -19.71 18.06 7.47
CA LEU A 93 -18.78 17.02 7.91
C LEU A 93 -19.48 15.93 8.72
N SER A 94 -20.43 16.30 9.59
CA SER A 94 -21.23 15.34 10.36
C SER A 94 -22.03 14.45 9.42
N THR A 95 -22.79 15.03 8.49
CA THR A 95 -23.56 14.28 7.49
C THR A 95 -22.67 13.34 6.67
N VAL A 96 -21.50 13.80 6.20
CA VAL A 96 -20.59 12.93 5.44
C VAL A 96 -20.08 11.77 6.32
N VAL A 97 -19.74 12.03 7.58
CA VAL A 97 -19.22 10.99 8.49
C VAL A 97 -20.30 9.98 8.89
N THR A 98 -21.54 10.41 9.13
CA THR A 98 -22.60 9.56 9.69
C THR A 98 -23.52 8.94 8.65
N GLU A 99 -23.72 9.59 7.50
CA GLU A 99 -24.70 9.17 6.50
C GLU A 99 -24.06 8.56 5.25
N THR A 100 -22.72 8.44 5.21
CA THR A 100 -22.02 7.85 4.06
C THR A 100 -21.14 6.68 4.47
N GLN A 101 -21.06 5.69 3.59
CA GLN A 101 -20.14 4.56 3.72
C GLN A 101 -18.68 5.03 3.82
N PHE A 102 -18.31 6.08 3.08
CA PHE A 102 -16.98 6.65 3.14
C PHE A 102 -16.66 7.22 4.54
N GLY A 103 -17.63 7.89 5.15
CA GLY A 103 -17.58 8.41 6.51
C GLY A 103 -17.39 7.32 7.56
N GLU A 104 -18.23 6.28 7.50
CA GLU A 104 -18.16 5.11 8.39
C GLU A 104 -16.78 4.43 8.33
N VAL A 105 -16.29 4.16 7.12
CA VAL A 105 -14.97 3.57 6.90
C VAL A 105 -13.86 4.48 7.45
N THR A 106 -13.97 5.78 7.25
CA THR A 106 -13.00 6.76 7.76
C THR A 106 -12.97 6.77 9.30
N ALA A 107 -14.14 6.71 9.95
CA ALA A 107 -14.24 6.63 11.40
C ALA A 107 -13.65 5.33 11.96
N LEU A 108 -13.96 4.18 11.35
CA LEU A 108 -13.38 2.89 11.72
C LEU A 108 -11.85 2.87 11.56
N ARG A 109 -11.34 3.45 10.46
CA ARG A 109 -9.90 3.61 10.23
C ARG A 109 -9.26 4.52 11.29
N ALA A 110 -9.93 5.59 11.71
CA ALA A 110 -9.43 6.45 12.80
C ALA A 110 -9.32 5.68 14.12
N GLY A 111 -10.31 4.85 14.45
CA GLY A 111 -10.25 3.95 15.62
C GLY A 111 -9.09 2.95 15.53
N LEU A 112 -8.89 2.34 14.36
CA LEU A 112 -7.74 1.46 14.10
C LEU A 112 -6.40 2.19 14.20
N ALA A 113 -6.33 3.46 13.76
CA ALA A 113 -5.12 4.27 13.89
C ALA A 113 -4.76 4.53 15.37
N VAL A 114 -5.75 4.78 16.23
CA VAL A 114 -5.55 4.88 17.68
C VAL A 114 -5.07 3.55 18.26
N CYS A 115 -5.70 2.44 17.87
CA CYS A 115 -5.26 1.09 18.28
C CYS A 115 -3.80 0.82 17.88
N LEU A 116 -3.42 1.18 16.65
CA LEU A 116 -2.04 1.05 16.15
C LEU A 116 -1.06 1.92 16.94
N ALA A 117 -1.41 3.18 17.23
CA ALA A 117 -0.59 4.07 18.05
C ALA A 117 -0.33 3.45 19.45
N ILE A 118 -1.36 2.90 20.08
CA ILE A 118 -1.23 2.18 21.37
C ILE A 118 -0.31 0.96 21.22
N CYS A 119 -0.49 0.15 20.17
CA CYS A 119 0.36 -1.01 19.93
C CYS A 119 1.83 -0.64 19.74
N PHE A 120 2.13 0.47 19.06
CA PHE A 120 3.51 0.94 18.86
C PHE A 120 4.16 1.43 20.15
N VAL A 121 3.40 2.03 21.08
CA VAL A 121 3.88 2.37 22.42
C VAL A 121 4.12 1.11 23.26
N CYS A 122 3.24 0.12 23.15
CA CYS A 122 3.26 -1.12 23.93
C CYS A 122 4.03 -2.28 23.27
N ASP A 123 4.87 -2.02 22.26
CA ASP A 123 5.49 -3.02 21.37
C ASP A 123 6.38 -4.07 22.07
N ARG A 124 6.71 -3.87 23.35
CA ARG A 124 7.42 -4.86 24.18
C ARG A 124 6.57 -6.10 24.49
N ALA A 125 5.25 -6.03 24.41
CA ALA A 125 4.36 -7.15 24.68
C ALA A 125 4.08 -7.96 23.41
N ALA A 126 4.22 -9.29 23.46
CA ALA A 126 3.93 -10.17 22.32
C ALA A 126 2.49 -10.01 21.81
N THR A 127 1.53 -9.81 22.71
CA THR A 127 0.13 -9.54 22.35
C THR A 127 -0.03 -8.24 21.56
N ALA A 128 0.69 -7.17 21.93
CA ALA A 128 0.64 -5.89 21.22
C ALA A 128 1.18 -6.01 19.80
N ARG A 129 2.17 -6.89 19.56
CA ARG A 129 2.74 -7.15 18.23
C ARG A 129 1.72 -7.84 17.30
N TRP A 130 1.05 -8.88 17.80
CA TRP A 130 0.02 -9.59 17.02
C TRP A 130 -1.22 -8.72 16.79
N LEU A 131 -1.64 -7.97 17.80
CA LEU A 131 -2.74 -7.02 17.68
C LEU A 131 -2.40 -5.89 16.69
N GLY A 132 -1.18 -5.34 16.76
CA GLY A 132 -0.69 -4.33 15.82
C GLY A 132 -0.64 -4.85 14.38
N LEU A 133 -0.20 -6.09 14.16
CA LEU A 133 -0.25 -6.72 12.84
C LEU A 133 -1.70 -6.83 12.35
N ALA A 134 -2.60 -7.41 13.14
CA ALA A 134 -4.01 -7.57 12.78
C ALA A 134 -4.69 -6.22 12.50
N ALA A 135 -4.47 -5.21 13.37
CA ALA A 135 -5.00 -3.87 13.20
C ALA A 135 -4.45 -3.18 11.94
N SER A 136 -3.18 -3.41 11.60
CA SER A 136 -2.57 -2.83 10.39
C SER A 136 -3.15 -3.43 9.11
N LEU A 137 -3.38 -4.74 9.10
CA LEU A 137 -4.02 -5.44 7.98
C LEU A 137 -5.47 -4.99 7.84
N ALA A 138 -6.22 -4.92 8.95
CA ALA A 138 -7.58 -4.39 8.94
C ALA A 138 -7.60 -2.93 8.43
N PHE A 139 -6.67 -2.09 8.89
CA PHE A 139 -6.54 -0.71 8.45
C PHE A 139 -6.31 -0.62 6.94
N ALA A 140 -5.45 -1.46 6.35
CA ALA A 140 -5.31 -1.48 4.88
C ALA A 140 -6.56 -2.03 4.17
N ALA A 141 -7.09 -3.17 4.61
CA ALA A 141 -8.22 -3.84 3.96
C ALA A 141 -9.48 -2.96 3.88
N MET A 142 -9.70 -2.11 4.89
CA MET A 142 -10.82 -1.16 4.91
C MET A 142 -10.82 -0.18 3.72
N LEU A 143 -9.69 0.04 3.03
CA LEU A 143 -9.66 0.84 1.81
C LEU A 143 -10.56 0.27 0.70
N ALA A 144 -10.80 -1.04 0.67
CA ALA A 144 -11.64 -1.67 -0.36
C ALA A 144 -13.09 -1.13 -0.35
N TRP A 145 -13.59 -0.73 0.83
CA TRP A 145 -14.92 -0.12 0.97
C TRP A 145 -14.96 1.36 0.54
N THR A 146 -13.81 2.00 0.30
CA THR A 146 -13.75 3.41 -0.16
C THR A 146 -13.82 3.55 -1.68
N GLY A 147 -13.79 2.43 -2.40
CA GLY A 147 -13.84 2.38 -3.86
C GLY A 147 -15.13 1.77 -4.40
N HIS A 148 -15.17 1.58 -5.72
CA HIS A 148 -16.31 1.01 -6.45
C HIS A 148 -16.68 -0.41 -5.98
N ALA A 149 -15.73 -1.12 -5.39
CA ALA A 149 -15.94 -2.45 -4.83
C ALA A 149 -16.92 -2.45 -3.64
N GLY A 150 -17.01 -1.34 -2.90
CA GLY A 150 -17.96 -1.17 -1.81
C GLY A 150 -19.41 -0.87 -2.24
N ALA A 151 -19.63 -0.56 -3.52
CA ALA A 151 -20.92 -0.04 -4.01
C ALA A 151 -21.82 -1.11 -4.68
N THR A 152 -21.31 -2.33 -4.90
CA THR A 152 -22.06 -3.40 -5.58
C THR A 152 -22.58 -4.41 -4.56
N PHE A 153 -23.88 -4.71 -4.60
CA PHE A 153 -24.52 -5.69 -3.71
C PHE A 153 -24.55 -7.11 -4.32
N GLY A 154 -24.85 -8.11 -3.49
CA GLY A 154 -24.96 -9.51 -3.91
C GLY A 154 -23.60 -10.23 -4.00
N ILE A 155 -23.62 -11.50 -4.44
CA ILE A 155 -22.44 -12.38 -4.37
C ILE A 155 -21.25 -11.84 -5.18
N VAL A 156 -21.51 -11.24 -6.35
CA VAL A 156 -20.49 -10.63 -7.20
C VAL A 156 -19.83 -9.43 -6.50
N GLY A 157 -20.63 -8.61 -5.80
CA GLY A 157 -20.13 -7.49 -5.01
C GLY A 157 -19.20 -7.93 -3.88
N HIS A 158 -19.58 -8.95 -3.11
CA HIS A 158 -18.75 -9.48 -2.02
C HIS A 158 -17.43 -10.08 -2.54
N LEU A 159 -17.46 -10.78 -3.68
CA LEU A 159 -16.26 -11.32 -4.32
C LEU A 159 -15.34 -10.19 -4.82
N HIS A 160 -15.89 -9.14 -5.42
CA HIS A 160 -15.13 -7.98 -5.86
C HIS A 160 -14.48 -7.26 -4.67
N LEU A 161 -15.24 -7.05 -3.59
CA LEU A 161 -14.75 -6.43 -2.36
C LEU A 161 -13.62 -7.25 -1.70
N ALA A 162 -13.78 -8.57 -1.64
CA ALA A 162 -12.74 -9.47 -1.13
C ALA A 162 -11.49 -9.45 -2.03
N ALA A 163 -11.67 -9.46 -3.35
CA ALA A 163 -10.57 -9.34 -4.30
C ALA A 163 -9.82 -8.02 -4.13
N ASP A 164 -10.53 -6.90 -3.97
CA ASP A 164 -9.91 -5.58 -3.82
C ASP A 164 -9.19 -5.45 -2.47
N ALA A 165 -9.77 -5.96 -1.38
CA ALA A 165 -9.10 -6.02 -0.08
C ALA A 165 -7.81 -6.84 -0.14
N LEU A 166 -7.85 -8.03 -0.76
CA LEU A 166 -6.67 -8.86 -0.98
C LEU A 166 -5.63 -8.18 -1.89
N HIS A 167 -6.07 -7.46 -2.92
CA HIS A 167 -5.20 -6.68 -3.80
C HIS A 167 -4.44 -5.61 -3.02
N ILE A 168 -5.15 -4.83 -2.18
CA ILE A 168 -4.58 -3.78 -1.34
C ILE A 168 -3.58 -4.38 -0.34
N LEU A 169 -3.94 -5.47 0.34
CA LEU A 169 -3.04 -6.15 1.29
C LEU A 169 -1.77 -6.67 0.62
N ALA A 170 -1.90 -7.28 -0.58
CA ALA A 170 -0.76 -7.78 -1.33
C ALA A 170 0.16 -6.65 -1.81
N ALA A 171 -0.42 -5.54 -2.29
CA ALA A 171 0.32 -4.34 -2.66
C ALA A 171 1.04 -3.71 -1.45
N ALA A 172 0.37 -3.63 -0.31
CA ALA A 172 0.92 -3.11 0.93
C ALA A 172 2.11 -3.96 1.42
N ALA A 173 1.95 -5.28 1.45
CA ALA A 173 3.02 -6.19 1.87
C ALA A 173 4.24 -6.11 0.94
N TRP A 174 4.03 -6.10 -0.38
CA TRP A 174 5.14 -6.07 -1.35
C TRP A 174 5.79 -4.69 -1.44
N ILE A 175 5.05 -3.68 -1.87
CA ILE A 175 5.59 -2.33 -2.14
C ILE A 175 6.02 -1.67 -0.82
N GLY A 176 5.17 -1.75 0.21
CA GLY A 176 5.47 -1.19 1.52
C GLY A 176 6.62 -1.88 2.24
N GLY A 177 6.85 -3.17 1.95
CA GLY A 177 7.97 -3.94 2.50
C GLY A 177 9.33 -3.65 1.84
N LEU A 178 9.39 -2.88 0.76
CA LEU A 178 10.66 -2.54 0.09
C LEU A 178 11.51 -1.56 0.92
N VAL A 179 10.88 -0.56 1.55
CA VAL A 179 11.59 0.41 2.42
C VAL A 179 12.30 -0.28 3.59
N PRO A 180 11.63 -1.11 4.43
CA PRO A 180 12.31 -1.81 5.51
C PRO A 180 13.33 -2.84 5.01
N LEU A 181 13.15 -3.43 3.82
CA LEU A 181 14.18 -4.26 3.18
C LEU A 181 15.44 -3.45 2.86
N ILE A 182 15.30 -2.25 2.29
CA ILE A 182 16.42 -1.36 1.98
C ILE A 182 17.15 -0.97 3.28
N LEU A 183 16.40 -0.60 4.32
CA LEU A 183 16.97 -0.29 5.64
C LEU A 183 17.71 -1.50 6.23
N PHE A 184 17.13 -2.70 6.14
CA PHE A 184 17.76 -3.95 6.57
C PHE A 184 19.07 -4.22 5.83
N LEU A 185 19.08 -4.06 4.51
CA LEU A 185 20.28 -4.23 3.69
C LEU A 185 21.35 -3.18 3.99
N GLY A 186 20.97 -1.96 4.35
CA GLY A 186 21.89 -0.93 4.85
C GLY A 186 22.48 -1.31 6.20
N ALA A 187 21.63 -1.63 7.18
CA ALA A 187 22.03 -1.95 8.55
C ALA A 187 22.92 -3.20 8.66
N THR A 188 22.78 -4.15 7.72
CA THR A 188 23.57 -5.39 7.70
C THR A 188 24.76 -5.34 6.74
N ARG A 189 25.12 -4.18 6.18
CA ARG A 189 26.23 -4.02 5.23
C ARG A 189 27.57 -4.49 5.81
N HIS A 190 27.89 -4.05 7.03
CA HIS A 190 29.13 -4.41 7.72
C HIS A 190 28.97 -5.66 8.59
N SER A 191 27.97 -6.50 8.30
CA SER A 191 27.84 -7.77 8.99
C SER A 191 28.89 -8.76 8.50
N SER A 192 29.59 -9.39 9.43
CA SER A 192 30.50 -10.52 9.17
C SER A 192 29.77 -11.74 8.58
N SER A 193 28.42 -11.76 8.64
CA SER A 193 27.58 -12.83 8.11
C SER A 193 26.80 -12.37 6.86
N PRO A 194 27.27 -12.71 5.64
CA PRO A 194 26.52 -12.46 4.41
C PRO A 194 25.22 -13.28 4.33
N LEU A 195 25.05 -14.28 5.21
CA LEU A 195 23.85 -15.12 5.29
C LEU A 195 22.61 -14.36 5.78
N LEU A 196 22.77 -13.34 6.63
CA LEU A 196 21.64 -12.56 7.13
C LEU A 196 20.90 -11.82 6.01
N ALA A 197 21.65 -11.15 5.13
CA ALA A 197 21.08 -10.47 3.98
C ALA A 197 20.43 -11.45 3.01
N ARG A 198 21.06 -12.62 2.79
CA ARG A 198 20.51 -13.65 1.92
C ARG A 198 19.20 -14.25 2.47
N ASP A 199 19.13 -14.55 3.77
CA ASP A 199 17.91 -15.08 4.39
C ASP A 199 16.77 -14.04 4.37
N ALA A 200 17.06 -12.79 4.72
CA ALA A 200 16.07 -11.71 4.65
C ALA A 200 15.52 -11.51 3.23
N VAL A 201 16.41 -11.44 2.23
CA VAL A 201 16.00 -11.30 0.83
C VAL A 201 15.25 -12.55 0.34
N GLY A 202 15.64 -13.75 0.78
CA GLY A 202 14.93 -14.98 0.46
C GLY A 202 13.50 -14.99 1.00
N ARG A 203 13.32 -14.65 2.28
CA ARG A 203 12.00 -14.53 2.92
C ARG A 203 11.15 -13.44 2.27
N PHE A 204 11.75 -12.28 1.99
CA PHE A 204 11.08 -11.20 1.26
C PHE A 204 10.66 -11.64 -0.14
N SER A 205 11.51 -12.38 -0.85
CA SER A 205 11.19 -12.89 -2.19
C SER A 205 10.02 -13.87 -2.17
N THR A 206 9.90 -14.74 -1.16
CA THR A 206 8.75 -15.64 -1.01
C THR A 206 7.47 -14.85 -0.78
N MET A 207 7.50 -13.87 0.13
CA MET A 207 6.37 -12.96 0.36
C MET A 207 6.01 -12.20 -0.94
N GLY A 208 7.01 -11.70 -1.66
CA GLY A 208 6.83 -11.00 -2.94
C GLY A 208 6.16 -11.86 -4.00
N ILE A 209 6.51 -13.15 -4.13
CA ILE A 209 5.84 -14.08 -5.05
C ILE A 209 4.37 -14.25 -4.68
N ILE A 210 4.08 -14.47 -3.41
CA ILE A 210 2.70 -14.62 -2.92
C ILE A 210 1.91 -13.33 -3.20
N SER A 211 2.48 -12.16 -2.92
CA SER A 211 1.88 -10.87 -3.24
C SER A 211 1.63 -10.70 -4.73
N VAL A 212 2.61 -10.98 -5.60
CA VAL A 212 2.47 -10.86 -7.06
C VAL A 212 1.38 -11.79 -7.59
N ALA A 213 1.34 -13.05 -7.15
CA ALA A 213 0.30 -13.99 -7.54
C ALA A 213 -1.09 -13.48 -7.13
N THR A 214 -1.24 -13.01 -5.88
CA THR A 214 -2.48 -12.40 -5.41
C THR A 214 -2.86 -11.17 -6.23
N LEU A 215 -1.92 -10.28 -6.54
CA LEU A 215 -2.15 -9.06 -7.33
C LEU A 215 -2.62 -9.37 -8.75
N ILE A 216 -2.05 -10.40 -9.39
CA ILE A 216 -2.45 -10.82 -10.73
C ILE A 216 -3.89 -11.38 -10.69
N LEU A 217 -4.16 -12.33 -9.78
CA LEU A 217 -5.48 -12.97 -9.67
C LEU A 217 -6.58 -11.95 -9.35
N THR A 218 -6.36 -11.12 -8.35
CA THR A 218 -7.32 -10.08 -7.93
C THR A 218 -7.41 -8.95 -8.96
N GLY A 219 -6.30 -8.59 -9.62
CA GLY A 219 -6.29 -7.59 -10.69
C GLY A 219 -7.11 -8.01 -11.91
N VAL A 220 -7.06 -9.29 -12.29
CA VAL A 220 -7.93 -9.86 -13.32
C VAL A 220 -9.40 -9.77 -12.89
N ALA A 221 -9.72 -10.18 -11.66
CA ALA A 221 -11.09 -10.09 -11.14
C ALA A 221 -11.62 -8.64 -11.17
N ASN A 222 -10.83 -7.69 -10.68
CA ASN A 222 -11.19 -6.26 -10.69
C ASN A 222 -11.36 -5.74 -12.12
N THR A 223 -10.50 -6.14 -13.07
CA THR A 223 -10.59 -5.71 -14.47
C THR A 223 -11.88 -6.19 -15.13
N VAL A 224 -12.28 -7.44 -14.87
CA VAL A 224 -13.55 -8.00 -15.39
C VAL A 224 -14.73 -7.16 -14.90
N VAL A 225 -14.76 -6.79 -13.62
CA VAL A 225 -15.86 -6.04 -13.02
C VAL A 225 -15.88 -4.56 -13.44
N LEU A 226 -14.71 -3.92 -13.54
CA LEU A 226 -14.61 -2.47 -13.74
C LEU A 226 -14.50 -2.05 -15.21
N VAL A 227 -13.99 -2.93 -16.08
CA VAL A 227 -13.76 -2.62 -17.50
C VAL A 227 -14.77 -3.29 -18.43
N GLY A 228 -15.14 -4.55 -18.16
CA GLY A 228 -16.20 -5.28 -18.86
C GLY A 228 -15.90 -5.68 -20.32
N SER A 229 -15.11 -4.93 -21.08
CA SER A 229 -14.81 -5.23 -22.49
C SER A 229 -13.45 -4.73 -22.98
N VAL A 230 -12.95 -5.31 -24.09
CA VAL A 230 -11.72 -4.85 -24.76
C VAL A 230 -11.86 -3.40 -25.23
N ARG A 231 -13.04 -3.02 -25.75
CA ARG A 231 -13.33 -1.64 -26.14
C ARG A 231 -13.24 -0.70 -24.93
N GLY A 232 -13.79 -1.10 -23.79
CA GLY A 232 -13.65 -0.37 -22.53
C GLY A 232 -12.19 -0.15 -22.14
N LEU A 233 -11.33 -1.14 -22.38
CA LEU A 233 -9.90 -1.06 -22.05
C LEU A 233 -9.13 -0.06 -22.93
N ILE A 234 -9.41 0.00 -24.23
CA ILE A 234 -8.62 0.81 -25.18
C ILE A 234 -9.22 2.19 -25.47
N ALA A 235 -10.55 2.31 -25.40
CA ALA A 235 -11.27 3.50 -25.84
C ALA A 235 -11.65 4.46 -24.71
N THR A 236 -11.54 4.05 -23.44
CA THR A 236 -11.88 4.90 -22.28
C THR A 236 -10.61 5.41 -21.58
N GLU A 237 -10.70 6.59 -20.98
CA GLU A 237 -9.62 7.16 -20.17
C GLU A 237 -9.24 6.24 -19.00
N TYR A 238 -10.24 5.63 -18.35
CA TYR A 238 -10.05 4.64 -17.29
C TYR A 238 -9.22 3.45 -17.79
N GLY A 239 -9.58 2.88 -18.94
CA GLY A 239 -8.88 1.75 -19.54
C GLY A 239 -7.44 2.09 -19.93
N GLN A 240 -7.22 3.27 -20.51
CA GLN A 240 -5.88 3.73 -20.90
C GLN A 240 -4.96 3.91 -19.68
N LEU A 241 -5.45 4.53 -18.60
CA LEU A 241 -4.70 4.63 -17.34
C LEU A 241 -4.42 3.27 -16.71
N LEU A 242 -5.37 2.33 -16.80
CA LEU A 242 -5.14 0.94 -16.37
C LEU A 242 -4.03 0.27 -17.19
N LEU A 243 -3.97 0.48 -18.51
CA LEU A 243 -2.87 -0.03 -19.34
C LEU A 243 -1.52 0.55 -18.92
N VAL A 244 -1.44 1.86 -18.59
CA VAL A 244 -0.22 2.47 -18.04
C VAL A 244 0.16 1.82 -16.71
N LYS A 245 -0.80 1.60 -15.80
CA LYS A 245 -0.57 0.88 -14.54
C LYS A 245 0.01 -0.52 -14.78
N LEU A 246 -0.52 -1.27 -15.74
CA LEU A 246 -0.05 -2.61 -16.10
C LEU A 246 1.37 -2.58 -16.69
N ALA A 247 1.70 -1.59 -17.51
CA ALA A 247 3.06 -1.42 -18.03
C ALA A 247 4.07 -1.12 -16.92
N VAL A 248 3.73 -0.24 -15.98
CA VAL A 248 4.57 0.05 -14.80
C VAL A 248 4.72 -1.21 -13.93
N PHE A 249 3.64 -1.96 -13.72
CA PHE A 249 3.67 -3.22 -12.98
C PHE A 249 4.57 -4.27 -13.65
N ALA A 250 4.51 -4.43 -14.98
CA ALA A 250 5.40 -5.32 -15.72
C ALA A 250 6.88 -4.92 -15.60
N LEU A 251 7.16 -3.62 -15.60
CA LEU A 251 8.52 -3.11 -15.34
C LEU A 251 8.98 -3.47 -13.92
N MET A 252 8.13 -3.29 -12.90
CA MET A 252 8.43 -3.71 -11.53
C MET A 252 8.73 -5.21 -11.44
N LEU A 253 7.95 -6.06 -12.12
CA LEU A 253 8.19 -7.52 -12.17
C LEU A 253 9.56 -7.85 -12.79
N THR A 254 10.02 -7.07 -13.76
CA THR A 254 11.34 -7.25 -14.36
C THR A 254 12.44 -7.02 -13.33
N PHE A 255 12.36 -5.95 -12.54
CA PHE A 255 13.31 -5.70 -11.46
C PHE A 255 13.24 -6.77 -10.35
N ALA A 256 12.02 -7.15 -9.94
CA ALA A 256 11.81 -8.20 -8.94
C ALA A 256 12.41 -9.54 -9.40
N ALA A 257 12.23 -9.90 -10.67
CA ALA A 257 12.79 -11.10 -11.27
C ALA A 257 14.33 -11.05 -11.32
N VAL A 258 14.93 -9.91 -11.71
CA VAL A 258 16.39 -9.71 -11.68
C VAL A 258 16.92 -9.84 -10.25
N ASN A 259 16.25 -9.23 -9.27
CA ASN A 259 16.62 -9.32 -7.86
C ASN A 259 16.64 -10.76 -7.38
N ARG A 260 15.58 -11.51 -7.67
CA ARG A 260 15.43 -12.90 -7.24
C ARG A 260 16.36 -13.87 -7.97
N LEU A 261 16.37 -13.83 -9.29
CA LEU A 261 17.02 -14.85 -10.13
C LEU A 261 18.51 -14.58 -10.33
N SER A 262 18.94 -13.31 -10.29
CA SER A 262 20.33 -12.92 -10.56
C SER A 262 21.06 -12.38 -9.34
N LEU A 263 20.48 -11.41 -8.60
CA LEU A 263 21.22 -10.71 -7.54
C LEU A 263 21.23 -11.47 -6.20
N THR A 264 20.12 -12.09 -5.82
CA THR A 264 20.00 -12.84 -4.55
C THR A 264 21.00 -14.01 -4.48
N PRO A 265 21.18 -14.85 -5.53
CA PRO A 265 22.20 -15.90 -5.52
C PRO A 265 23.64 -15.35 -5.44
N ARG A 266 23.88 -14.13 -5.96
CA ARG A 266 25.20 -13.49 -5.97
C ARG A 266 25.60 -12.89 -4.63
N LEU A 267 24.68 -12.72 -3.67
CA LEU A 267 25.00 -12.24 -2.32
C LEU A 267 26.07 -13.09 -1.60
N GLY A 268 26.14 -14.39 -1.89
CA GLY A 268 27.14 -15.27 -1.27
C GLY A 268 28.56 -15.08 -1.81
N LYS A 269 28.72 -14.61 -3.06
CA LYS A 269 30.02 -14.52 -3.76
C LYS A 269 30.50 -13.09 -3.97
N TYR A 270 29.58 -12.14 -4.15
CA TYR A 270 29.85 -10.72 -4.47
C TYR A 270 29.09 -9.80 -3.51
N GLY A 271 29.14 -10.11 -2.20
CA GLY A 271 28.25 -9.58 -1.16
C GLY A 271 27.91 -8.09 -1.28
N ASP A 272 28.93 -7.21 -1.34
CA ASP A 272 28.71 -5.76 -1.34
C ASP A 272 28.16 -5.21 -2.67
N ALA A 273 28.70 -5.65 -3.81
CA ALA A 273 28.23 -5.20 -5.12
C ALA A 273 26.81 -5.71 -5.44
N ALA A 274 26.52 -6.96 -5.07
CA ALA A 274 25.19 -7.55 -5.19
C ALA A 274 24.19 -6.84 -4.28
N ARG A 275 24.57 -6.53 -3.03
CA ARG A 275 23.76 -5.77 -2.08
C ARG A 275 23.47 -4.36 -2.58
N ALA A 276 24.47 -3.63 -3.08
CA ALA A 276 24.27 -2.29 -3.64
C ALA A 276 23.31 -2.30 -4.83
N SER A 277 23.42 -3.32 -5.70
CA SER A 277 22.51 -3.52 -6.83
C SER A 277 21.09 -3.86 -6.37
N LEU A 278 20.94 -4.68 -5.32
CA LEU A 278 19.64 -4.98 -4.71
C LEU A 278 18.99 -3.73 -4.13
N VAL A 279 19.74 -2.93 -3.35
CA VAL A 279 19.24 -1.67 -2.81
C VAL A 279 18.76 -0.76 -3.94
N ARG A 280 19.58 -0.54 -4.98
CA ARG A 280 19.21 0.29 -6.13
C ARG A 280 17.94 -0.22 -6.82
N ASN A 281 17.87 -1.52 -7.12
CA ASN A 281 16.72 -2.10 -7.79
C ASN A 281 15.46 -2.04 -6.92
N SER A 282 15.56 -2.35 -5.62
CA SER A 282 14.44 -2.21 -4.67
C SER A 282 13.98 -0.76 -4.51
N THR A 283 14.89 0.23 -4.58
CA THR A 283 14.53 1.65 -4.62
C THR A 283 13.78 1.99 -5.90
N ILE A 284 14.22 1.49 -7.06
CA ILE A 284 13.50 1.69 -8.33
C ILE A 284 12.10 1.06 -8.26
N GLU A 285 11.99 -0.18 -7.78
CA GLU A 285 10.69 -0.85 -7.57
C GLU A 285 9.78 -0.05 -6.65
N PHE A 286 10.31 0.51 -5.56
CA PHE A 286 9.53 1.32 -4.64
C PHE A 286 9.01 2.59 -5.31
N VAL A 287 9.87 3.31 -6.06
CA VAL A 287 9.46 4.51 -6.81
C VAL A 287 8.40 4.18 -7.86
N LEU A 288 8.56 3.08 -8.60
CA LEU A 288 7.54 2.61 -9.55
C LEU A 288 6.23 2.26 -8.81
N GLY A 289 6.30 1.69 -7.61
CA GLY A 289 5.16 1.46 -6.75
C GLY A 289 4.44 2.76 -6.32
N LEU A 290 5.18 3.83 -6.04
CA LEU A 290 4.60 5.16 -5.79
C LEU A 290 3.89 5.71 -7.03
N VAL A 291 4.45 5.50 -8.22
CA VAL A 291 3.79 5.84 -9.50
C VAL A 291 2.48 5.05 -9.64
N VAL A 292 2.47 3.76 -9.30
CA VAL A 292 1.24 2.95 -9.28
C VAL A 292 0.20 3.54 -8.31
N PHE A 293 0.60 3.95 -7.10
CA PHE A 293 -0.33 4.59 -6.16
C PHE A 293 -0.88 5.93 -6.67
N ALA A 294 -0.08 6.72 -7.40
CA ALA A 294 -0.56 7.94 -8.06
C ALA A 294 -1.60 7.62 -9.15
N ILE A 295 -1.33 6.63 -10.01
CA ILE A 295 -2.29 6.19 -11.03
C ILE A 295 -3.58 5.67 -10.38
N VAL A 296 -3.49 4.89 -9.28
CA VAL A 296 -4.67 4.40 -8.55
C VAL A 296 -5.43 5.54 -7.86
N GLY A 297 -4.72 6.56 -7.34
CA GLY A 297 -5.31 7.79 -6.84
C GLY A 297 -6.20 8.46 -7.89
N LEU A 298 -5.71 8.54 -9.14
CA LEU A 298 -6.42 9.11 -10.28
C LEU A 298 -7.56 8.21 -10.79
N LEU A 299 -7.33 6.90 -10.94
CA LEU A 299 -8.38 5.96 -11.32
C LEU A 299 -9.56 5.99 -10.34
N GLY A 300 -9.29 6.24 -9.07
CA GLY A 300 -10.30 6.37 -8.03
C GLY A 300 -11.22 7.59 -8.14
N THR A 301 -10.89 8.57 -8.98
CA THR A 301 -11.74 9.75 -9.25
C THR A 301 -12.48 9.64 -10.59
N LEU A 302 -12.24 8.60 -11.37
CA LEU A 302 -12.86 8.38 -12.68
C LEU A 302 -14.02 7.38 -12.57
N HIS A 303 -14.98 7.49 -13.49
CA HIS A 303 -16.00 6.47 -13.67
C HIS A 303 -15.38 5.20 -14.31
N PRO A 304 -15.74 4.00 -13.83
CA PRO A 304 -15.31 2.74 -14.42
C PRO A 304 -15.68 2.64 -15.90
N ALA A 305 -14.79 2.05 -16.69
CA ALA A 305 -14.97 1.94 -18.14
C ALA A 305 -16.24 1.19 -18.55
N ILE A 306 -16.72 0.24 -17.73
CA ILE A 306 -17.96 -0.50 -18.00
C ILE A 306 -19.20 0.40 -18.12
N HIS A 307 -19.20 1.58 -17.49
CA HIS A 307 -20.30 2.54 -17.60
C HIS A 307 -20.21 3.45 -18.85
N LEU A 308 -19.08 3.43 -19.55
CA LEU A 308 -18.78 4.33 -20.68
C LEU A 308 -18.67 3.58 -22.02
N ALA A 309 -18.55 2.25 -21.99
CA ALA A 309 -18.17 1.43 -23.15
C ALA A 309 -19.34 0.88 -23.99
N ASN A 310 -20.57 1.39 -23.82
CA ASN A 310 -21.73 1.03 -24.65
C ASN A 310 -21.62 1.69 -26.05
#